data_AF-A0A158NRX7-F1
#
_entry.id   AF-A0A158NRX7-F1
#
_cell.length_a   1.000
_cell.length_b   1.000
_cell.length_c   1.000
_cell.angle_alpha   90.00
_cell.angle_beta   90.00
_cell.angle_gamma   90.00
#
_symmetry.space_group_name_H-M   'P 1'
#
loop_
_entity.id
_entity.type
_entity.pdbx_description
1 polymer ?
#
loop_
_entity_poly.entity_id
_entity_poly.type
_entity_poly.pdbx_seq_one_letter_code
_entity_poly.pdbx_strand_id
1 'polypeptide(L)'
;MMTQGRNLSIPRLTFIMSVFVNTFGHTCVYCAVGEILVAQCEGVYQAAYKYKWYNLEPKKAKNLMMIMIRANKSLYLTAGKLFPMTMSTFCNLLKTSGGYISVLLAHRE
;
A
#
# COMPACT_ATOMS: atom_id res chain seq x y z
N MET A 1 -43.92 16.84 -10.94
CA MET A 1 -43.94 15.63 -11.79
C MET A 1 -42.73 14.78 -11.42
N MET A 2 -43.02 13.68 -10.72
CA MET A 2 -42.24 12.44 -10.68
C MET A 2 -40.85 12.44 -10.03
N THR A 3 -40.88 12.50 -8.69
CA THR A 3 -39.93 11.84 -7.78
C THR A 3 -39.90 10.28 -7.91
N GLN A 4 -40.08 9.76 -9.13
CA GLN A 4 -40.21 8.35 -9.50
C GLN A 4 -38.83 7.67 -9.79
N GLY A 5 -37.72 8.40 -9.67
CA GLY A 5 -36.36 7.87 -9.87
C GLY A 5 -35.57 7.50 -8.61
N ARG A 6 -36.14 7.66 -7.40
CA ARG A 6 -35.37 7.60 -6.13
C ARG A 6 -35.03 6.19 -5.61
N ASN A 7 -35.72 5.13 -6.06
CA ASN A 7 -35.58 3.78 -5.48
C ASN A 7 -34.60 2.84 -6.22
N LEU A 8 -34.23 3.14 -7.47
CA LEU A 8 -33.20 2.40 -8.23
C LEU A 8 -31.75 2.86 -7.94
N SER A 9 -31.59 3.92 -7.14
CA SER A 9 -30.29 4.58 -6.89
C SER A 9 -29.69 4.29 -5.51
N ILE A 10 -30.49 4.19 -4.45
CA ILE A 10 -29.97 4.08 -3.07
C ILE A 10 -29.23 2.76 -2.80
N PRO A 11 -29.82 1.56 -3.04
CA PRO A 11 -29.12 0.31 -2.76
C PRO A 11 -27.88 0.12 -3.64
N ARG A 12 -27.89 0.67 -4.86
CA ARG A 12 -26.73 0.67 -5.76
C ARG A 12 -25.63 1.61 -5.27
N LEU A 13 -25.99 2.81 -4.80
CA LEU A 13 -25.05 3.73 -4.13
C LEU A 13 -24.46 3.12 -2.87
N THR A 14 -25.29 2.53 -2.00
CA THR A 14 -24.83 1.85 -0.80
C THR A 14 -23.88 0.71 -1.14
N PHE A 15 -24.18 -0.08 -2.18
CA PHE A 15 -23.30 -1.14 -2.65
C PHE A 15 -21.96 -0.59 -3.16
N ILE A 16 -21.96 0.44 -4.02
CA ILE A 16 -20.73 1.07 -4.53
C ILE A 16 -19.88 1.63 -3.38
N MET A 17 -20.51 2.34 -2.43
CA MET A 17 -19.81 2.86 -1.25
C MET A 17 -19.22 1.73 -0.41
N SER A 18 -19.96 0.64 -0.20
CA SER A 18 -19.47 -0.52 0.54
C SER A 18 -18.29 -1.20 -0.14
N VAL A 19 -18.31 -1.36 -1.47
CA VAL A 19 -17.20 -1.91 -2.25
C VAL A 19 -15.97 -1.01 -2.19
N PHE A 20 -16.17 0.32 -2.26
CA PHE A 20 -15.09 1.29 -2.16
C PHE A 20 -14.39 1.21 -0.79
N VAL A 21 -15.16 1.20 0.30
CA VAL A 21 -14.63 1.06 1.67
C VAL A 21 -13.90 -0.27 1.86
N ASN A 22 -14.44 -1.38 1.35
CA ASN A 22 -13.79 -2.69 1.44
C ASN A 22 -12.46 -2.72 0.66
N THR A 23 -12.45 -2.20 -0.57
CA THR A 23 -11.24 -2.17 -1.41
C THR A 23 -10.17 -1.27 -0.79
N PHE A 24 -10.58 -0.13 -0.26
CA PHE A 24 -9.73 0.80 0.47
C PHE A 24 -9.12 0.13 1.71
N GLY A 25 -9.95 -0.51 2.54
CA GLY A 25 -9.51 -1.22 3.74
C GLY A 25 -8.53 -2.34 3.41
N HIS A 26 -8.82 -3.15 2.39
CA HIS A 26 -7.93 -4.21 1.92
C HIS A 26 -6.58 -3.65 1.46
N THR A 27 -6.61 -2.54 0.72
CA THR A 27 -5.38 -1.85 0.28
C THR A 27 -4.58 -1.34 1.47
N CYS A 28 -5.21 -0.72 2.47
CA CYS A 28 -4.52 -0.25 3.69
C CYS A 28 -3.86 -1.39 4.46
N VAL A 29 -4.55 -2.53 4.62
CA VAL A 29 -3.98 -3.71 5.30
C VAL A 29 -2.79 -4.26 4.52
N TYR A 30 -2.89 -4.35 3.19
CA TYR A 30 -1.77 -4.78 2.34
C TYR A 30 -0.57 -3.83 2.42
N CYS A 31 -0.80 -2.51 2.44
CA CYS A 31 0.27 -1.52 2.63
C CYS A 31 0.96 -1.70 3.99
N ALA A 32 0.20 -1.85 5.07
CA ALA A 32 0.74 -2.01 6.42
C ALA A 32 1.57 -3.30 6.56
N VAL A 33 1.04 -4.43 6.07
CA VAL A 33 1.77 -5.71 6.06
C VAL A 33 3.01 -5.61 5.18
N GLY A 34 2.92 -4.92 4.04
CA GLY A 34 4.04 -4.61 3.16
C GLY A 34 5.15 -3.86 3.89
N GLU A 35 4.84 -2.75 4.55
CA GLU A 35 5.82 -1.94 5.30
C GLU A 35 6.46 -2.72 6.46
N ILE A 36 5.69 -3.51 7.21
CA ILE A 36 6.23 -4.37 8.28
C ILE A 36 7.19 -5.40 7.69
N LEU A 37 6.83 -6.01 6.56
CA LEU A 37 7.71 -6.97 5.88
C LEU A 37 9.01 -6.30 5.41
N VAL A 38 8.96 -5.06 4.90
CA VAL A 38 10.14 -4.25 4.54
C VAL A 38 11.06 -4.10 5.75
N ALA A 39 10.52 -3.61 6.86
CA ALA A 39 11.30 -3.33 8.06
C ALA A 39 11.98 -4.60 8.60
N GLN A 40 11.26 -5.73 8.62
CA GLN A 40 11.81 -7.01 9.08
C GLN A 40 12.90 -7.53 8.15
N CYS A 41 12.68 -7.45 6.83
CA CYS A 41 13.68 -7.87 5.85
C CYS A 41 14.94 -7.02 5.89
N GLU A 42 14.83 -5.71 6.12
CA GLU A 42 16.00 -4.84 6.30
C GLU A 42 16.78 -5.19 7.57
N GLY A 43 16.09 -5.49 8.67
CA GLY A 43 16.72 -5.98 9.90
C GLY A 43 17.47 -7.31 9.68
N VAL A 44 16.85 -8.26 8.98
CA VAL A 44 17.50 -9.53 8.60
C VAL A 44 18.67 -9.30 7.67
N TYR A 45 18.54 -8.39 6.69
CA TYR A 45 19.62 -8.01 5.77
C TYR A 45 20.83 -7.47 6.54
N GLN A 46 20.63 -6.53 7.46
CA GLN A 46 21.70 -5.98 8.28
C GLN A 46 22.34 -7.03 9.19
N ALA A 47 21.53 -7.89 9.83
CA ALA A 47 22.03 -8.94 10.70
C ALA A 47 22.90 -9.95 9.93
N ALA A 48 22.45 -10.37 8.75
CA ALA A 48 23.18 -11.31 7.91
C ALA A 48 24.38 -10.67 7.20
N TYR A 49 24.36 -9.36 6.91
CA TYR A 49 25.52 -8.61 6.43
C TYR A 49 26.63 -8.52 7.48
N LYS A 50 26.25 -8.29 8.76
CA LYS A 50 27.18 -8.30 9.90
C LYS A 50 27.65 -9.70 10.29
N TYR A 51 26.87 -10.73 9.94
CA TYR A 51 27.27 -12.12 10.12
C TYR A 51 28.41 -12.45 9.16
N LYS A 52 29.40 -13.24 9.60
CA LYS A 52 30.51 -13.72 8.75
C LYS A 52 29.98 -14.75 7.74
N TRP A 53 29.20 -14.32 6.76
CA TRP A 53 28.56 -15.17 5.75
C TRP A 53 29.56 -16.02 4.95
N TYR A 54 30.81 -15.56 4.85
CA TYR A 54 31.94 -16.29 4.28
C TYR A 54 32.40 -17.51 5.10
N ASN A 55 31.98 -17.64 6.36
CA ASN A 55 32.21 -18.83 7.20
C ASN A 55 31.05 -19.84 7.15
N LEU A 56 29.95 -19.51 6.47
CA LEU A 56 28.81 -20.41 6.35
C LEU A 56 29.00 -21.38 5.19
N GLU A 57 28.39 -22.57 5.30
CA GLU A 57 28.37 -23.52 4.20
C GLU A 57 27.79 -22.87 2.93
N PRO A 58 28.44 -23.01 1.76
CA PRO A 58 28.11 -22.25 0.55
C PRO A 58 26.65 -22.42 0.11
N LYS A 59 26.04 -23.56 0.43
CA LYS A 59 24.63 -23.86 0.16
C LYS A 59 23.67 -22.99 0.97
N LYS A 60 24.00 -22.71 2.24
CA LYS A 60 23.20 -21.85 3.13
C LYS A 60 23.41 -20.37 2.82
N ALA A 61 24.66 -19.96 2.54
CA ALA A 61 24.98 -18.59 2.13
C ALA A 61 24.24 -18.19 0.83
N LYS A 62 24.23 -19.08 -0.18
CA LYS A 62 23.51 -18.85 -1.44
C LYS A 62 22.00 -18.70 -1.24
N ASN A 63 21.39 -19.50 -0.35
CA ASN A 63 19.96 -19.41 -0.06
C ASN A 63 19.62 -18.08 0.65
N LEU A 64 20.45 -17.66 1.61
CA LEU A 64 20.30 -16.39 2.30
C LEU A 64 20.40 -15.19 1.33
N MET A 65 21.37 -15.23 0.43
CA MET A 65 21.57 -14.19 -0.60
C MET A 65 20.41 -14.13 -1.60
N MET A 66 19.85 -15.28 -2.01
CA MET A 66 18.64 -15.32 -2.83
C MET A 66 17.45 -14.69 -2.11
N ILE A 67 17.26 -14.98 -0.83
CA ILE A 67 16.18 -14.39 -0.02
C ILE A 67 16.37 -12.87 0.10
N MET A 68 17.59 -12.38 0.31
CA MET A 68 17.88 -10.94 0.35
C MET A 68 17.56 -10.23 -0.98
N ILE A 69 18.00 -10.80 -2.11
CA ILE A 69 17.76 -10.21 -3.44
C ILE A 69 16.26 -10.20 -3.76
N ARG A 70 15.56 -11.29 -3.43
CA ARG A 70 14.10 -11.40 -3.62
C ARG A 70 13.36 -10.44 -2.72
N ALA A 71 13.75 -10.31 -1.45
CA ALA A 71 13.18 -9.38 -0.51
C ALA A 71 13.35 -7.94 -1.03
N ASN A 72 14.56 -7.50 -1.33
CA ASN A 72 14.81 -6.14 -1.82
C ASN A 72 13.95 -5.77 -3.08
N LYS A 73 13.69 -6.73 -3.97
CA LYS A 73 12.87 -6.51 -5.18
C LYS A 73 11.36 -6.49 -4.90
N SER A 74 10.88 -7.29 -3.96
CA SER A 74 9.45 -7.34 -3.56
C SER A 74 9.06 -6.20 -2.63
N LEU A 75 10.02 -5.63 -1.89
CA LEU A 75 9.80 -4.59 -0.89
C LEU A 75 9.50 -3.21 -1.49
N TYR A 76 9.87 -3.00 -2.75
CA TYR A 76 9.29 -1.96 -3.58
C TYR A 76 7.96 -2.49 -4.13
N LEU A 77 6.96 -2.66 -3.24
CA LEU A 77 5.55 -2.79 -3.62
C LEU A 77 5.10 -1.44 -4.21
N THR A 78 5.62 -1.15 -5.39
CA THR A 78 5.33 0.07 -6.14
C THR A 78 4.07 -0.21 -6.94
N ALA A 79 2.95 0.39 -6.55
CA ALA A 79 1.76 0.37 -7.39
C ALA A 79 2.10 1.05 -8.73
N GLY A 80 2.06 0.31 -9.83
CA GLY A 80 2.22 0.86 -11.18
C GLY A 80 3.55 1.60 -11.43
N LYS A 81 4.65 1.23 -10.74
CA LYS A 81 6.00 1.81 -10.96
C LYS A 81 6.17 3.30 -10.59
N LEU A 82 5.16 3.95 -9.98
CA LEU A 82 5.16 5.39 -9.70
C LEU A 82 5.09 5.79 -8.23
N PHE A 83 4.59 4.94 -7.32
CA PHE A 83 4.50 5.28 -5.89
C PHE A 83 4.77 4.08 -4.98
N PRO A 84 5.68 4.20 -4.00
CA PRO A 84 5.76 3.20 -2.94
C PRO A 84 4.39 3.16 -2.24
N MET A 85 3.74 1.99 -2.18
CA MET A 85 2.52 1.81 -1.39
C MET A 85 2.87 1.86 0.09
N THR A 86 3.16 3.06 0.59
CA THR A 86 3.33 3.35 2.02
C THR A 86 2.10 4.05 2.53
N MET A 87 1.75 3.83 3.79
CA MET A 87 0.66 4.53 4.46
C MET A 87 0.82 6.06 4.31
N SER A 88 2.07 6.54 4.35
CA SER A 88 2.42 7.96 4.20
C SER A 88 2.00 8.52 2.83
N THR A 89 2.35 7.87 1.72
CA THR A 89 1.98 8.34 0.39
C THR A 89 0.46 8.37 0.20
N PHE A 90 -0.24 7.39 0.74
CA PHE A 90 -1.69 7.33 0.68
C PHE A 90 -2.38 8.45 1.47
N CYS A 91 -1.94 8.71 2.71
CA CYS A 91 -2.44 9.83 3.50
C CYS A 91 -2.19 11.18 2.82
N ASN A 92 -1.03 11.35 2.18
CA ASN A 92 -0.73 12.57 1.42
C ASN A 92 -1.63 12.72 0.19
N LEU A 93 -1.92 11.63 -0.53
CA LEU A 93 -2.89 11.61 -1.64
C LEU A 93 -4.29 12.02 -1.16
N LEU A 94 -4.77 11.45 -0.06
CA LEU A 94 -6.06 11.79 0.54
C LEU A 94 -6.09 13.27 0.96
N LYS A 95 -5.06 13.74 1.63
CA LYS A 95 -4.94 15.14 2.06
C LYS A 95 -4.95 16.10 0.86
N THR A 96 -4.24 15.77 -0.20
CA THR A 96 -4.21 16.58 -1.43
C THR A 96 -5.57 16.58 -2.11
N SER A 97 -6.21 15.41 -2.25
CA SER A 97 -7.55 15.31 -2.84
C SER A 97 -8.61 16.09 -2.04
N GLY A 98 -8.57 16.01 -0.71
CA GLY A 98 -9.42 16.81 0.18
C GLY A 98 -9.15 18.31 0.03
N GLY A 99 -7.88 18.70 -0.12
CA GLY A 99 -7.48 20.08 -0.41
C GLY A 99 -8.07 20.61 -1.71
N TYR A 100 -7.99 19.84 -2.80
CA TYR A 100 -8.62 20.21 -4.08
C TYR A 100 -10.13 20.35 -3.97
N ILE A 101 -10.80 19.41 -3.29
CA ILE A 101 -12.25 19.49 -3.07
C ILE A 101 -12.59 20.74 -2.27
N SER A 102 -11.81 21.06 -1.23
CA SER A 102 -12.03 22.25 -0.40
C SER A 102 -11.86 23.56 -1.18
N VAL A 103 -10.85 23.64 -2.07
CA VAL A 103 -10.64 24.80 -2.96
C VAL A 103 -11.78 24.94 -3.97
N LEU A 104 -12.20 23.84 -4.59
CA LEU A 104 -13.33 23.81 -5.51
C LEU A 104 -14.65 24.20 -4.84
N LEU A 105 -14.84 23.83 -3.57
CA LEU A 105 -16.00 24.23 -2.78
C LEU A 105 -15.97 25.72 -2.48
N ALA A 106 -14.83 26.25 -2.01
CA ALA A 106 -14.67 27.66 -1.69
C ALA A 106 -14.80 28.59 -2.90
N HIS A 107 -14.44 28.13 -4.10
CA HIS A 107 -14.59 28.92 -5.35
C HIS A 107 -16.01 28.80 -5.95
N ARG A 108 -16.87 27.93 -5.41
CA ARG A 108 -18.28 27.82 -5.83
C ARG A 108 -19.22 28.72 -5.01
N GLU A 109 -18.68 29.45 -4.05
CA GLU A 109 -19.31 30.54 -3.28
C GLU A 109 -19.00 31.89 -3.93
#